data_AF-A0A9D6KRB1-F1
#
_entry.id   AF-A0A9D6KRB1-F1
#
_cell.length_a   1.000
_cell.length_b   1.000
_cell.length_c   1.000
_cell.angle_alpha   90.00
_cell.angle_beta   90.00
_cell.angle_gamma   90.00
#
_symmetry.space_group_name_H-M   'P 1'
#
loop_
_entity.id
_entity.type
_entity.pdbx_description
1 polymer ?
#
loop_
_entity_poly.entity_id
_entity_poly.type
_entity_poly.pdbx_seq_one_letter_code
_entity_poly.pdbx_strand_id
1 'polypeptide(L)'
;MTRNSIDVASRVSPHLSALLNSRINNPECEQPVTLMAVRRFLGDLLPDDFNEAERMHHFDVSESLLDELDALIEEFGATALAVDFAQASASEPLSRAIETVVNDENRENPPTLATIRDALLAGLGARLVGDGALEDDEGDTLLPEIEALIERLGPDTLAEELLRYE
;
A
#
# COMPACT_ATOMS: atom_id res chain seq x y z
N MET A 1 -1.80 -3.42 -21.18
CA MET A 1 -2.92 -3.97 -20.40
C MET A 1 -2.31 -4.48 -19.10
N THR A 2 -2.20 -3.60 -18.10
CA THR A 2 -1.77 -3.82 -16.69
C THR A 2 -1.69 -2.42 -16.07
N ARG A 3 -2.83 -1.84 -15.68
CA ARG A 3 -2.91 -0.43 -15.17
C ARG A 3 -3.63 -0.32 -13.83
N ASN A 4 -3.77 -1.42 -13.07
CA ASN A 4 -4.82 -1.48 -12.05
C ASN A 4 -4.33 -1.62 -10.60
N SER A 5 -3.14 -2.15 -10.32
CA SER A 5 -2.83 -2.48 -8.92
C SER A 5 -2.48 -1.30 -8.00
N ILE A 6 -1.91 -0.21 -8.53
CA ILE A 6 -1.67 0.99 -7.70
C ILE A 6 -3.01 1.63 -7.31
N ASP A 7 -3.97 1.64 -8.23
CA ASP A 7 -5.32 2.12 -7.99
C ASP A 7 -6.03 1.23 -6.94
N VAL A 8 -5.86 -0.09 -7.03
CA VAL A 8 -6.45 -1.04 -6.08
C VAL A 8 -5.89 -0.86 -4.65
N ALA A 9 -4.57 -0.75 -4.48
CA ALA A 9 -3.96 -0.57 -3.15
C ALA A 9 -4.20 0.81 -2.51
N SER A 10 -4.64 1.78 -3.31
CA SER A 10 -5.11 3.10 -2.87
C SER A 10 -6.57 3.09 -2.40
N ARG A 11 -7.37 2.15 -2.91
CA ARG A 11 -8.79 1.95 -2.52
C ARG A 11 -8.96 1.22 -1.19
N VAL A 12 -7.88 0.71 -0.63
CA VAL A 12 -7.88 -0.05 0.62
C VAL A 12 -7.46 0.86 1.77
N SER A 13 -8.27 0.90 2.82
CA SER A 13 -7.98 1.65 4.03
C SER A 13 -6.67 1.18 4.67
N PRO A 14 -5.96 2.06 5.40
CA PRO A 14 -4.73 1.68 6.09
C PRO A 14 -4.92 0.50 7.05
N HIS A 15 -6.10 0.40 7.68
CA HIS A 15 -6.43 -0.70 8.59
C HIS A 15 -6.61 -2.02 7.83
N LEU A 16 -7.34 -2.03 6.70
CA LEU A 16 -7.50 -3.23 5.91
C LEU A 16 -6.18 -3.67 5.27
N SER A 17 -5.38 -2.72 4.77
CA SER A 17 -4.05 -3.00 4.20
C SER A 17 -3.10 -3.62 5.23
N ALA A 18 -3.07 -3.09 6.46
CA ALA A 18 -2.28 -3.67 7.56
C ALA A 18 -2.74 -5.08 7.94
N LEU A 19 -4.06 -5.32 7.96
CA LEU A 19 -4.63 -6.64 8.21
C LEU A 19 -4.22 -7.64 7.11
N LEU A 20 -4.34 -7.26 5.84
CA LEU A 20 -3.96 -8.09 4.71
C LEU A 20 -2.46 -8.45 4.78
N ASN A 21 -1.60 -7.45 5.04
CA ASN A 21 -0.16 -7.67 5.23
C ASN A 21 0.15 -8.59 6.40
N SER A 22 -0.54 -8.45 7.54
CA SER A 22 -0.38 -9.34 8.68
C SER A 22 -0.68 -10.79 8.32
N ARG A 23 -1.64 -11.04 7.42
CA ARG A 23 -2.00 -12.41 7.01
C ARG A 23 -1.08 -12.98 5.94
N ILE A 24 -0.65 -12.16 4.99
CA ILE A 24 0.31 -12.57 3.96
C ILE A 24 1.64 -12.97 4.60
N ASN A 25 2.11 -12.19 5.57
CA ASN A 25 3.36 -12.46 6.28
C ASN A 25 3.24 -13.52 7.38
N ASN A 26 2.05 -14.09 7.60
CA ASN A 26 1.85 -15.13 8.59
C ASN A 26 2.14 -16.53 7.99
N PRO A 27 3.21 -17.23 8.42
CA PRO A 27 3.54 -18.55 7.90
C PRO A 27 2.52 -19.64 8.27
N GLU A 28 1.63 -19.37 9.22
CA GLU A 28 0.55 -20.29 9.62
C GLU A 28 -0.71 -20.14 8.75
N CYS A 29 -0.77 -19.15 7.86
CA CYS A 29 -1.87 -18.97 6.93
C CYS A 29 -1.74 -19.86 5.69
N GLU A 30 -2.84 -20.49 5.27
CA GLU A 30 -2.91 -21.21 4.00
C GLU A 30 -2.71 -20.22 2.84
N GLN A 31 -1.59 -20.38 2.12
CA GLN A 31 -1.28 -19.56 0.95
C GLN A 31 -1.79 -20.23 -0.34
N PRO A 32 -2.28 -19.44 -1.32
CA PRO A 32 -2.32 -17.98 -1.32
C PRO A 32 -3.49 -17.41 -0.50
N VAL A 33 -3.23 -16.32 0.22
CA VAL A 33 -4.27 -15.61 0.99
C VAL A 33 -5.16 -14.85 0.01
N THR A 34 -6.47 -15.13 0.02
CA THR A 34 -7.47 -14.44 -0.81
C THR A 34 -8.33 -13.49 0.02
N LEU A 35 -9.01 -12.52 -0.63
CA LEU A 35 -9.96 -11.62 0.04
C LEU A 35 -11.04 -12.40 0.82
N MET A 36 -11.56 -13.48 0.23
CA MET A 36 -12.56 -14.33 0.90
C MET A 36 -12.01 -15.02 2.16
N ALA A 37 -10.74 -15.43 2.16
CA ALA A 37 -10.10 -16.02 3.33
C ALA A 37 -9.95 -15.01 4.48
N VAL A 38 -9.63 -13.76 4.14
CA VAL A 38 -9.48 -12.65 5.10
C VAL A 38 -10.85 -12.27 5.67
N ARG A 39 -11.87 -12.13 4.82
CA ARG A 39 -13.26 -11.88 5.23
C ARG A 39 -13.78 -12.96 6.18
N ARG A 40 -13.58 -14.23 5.83
CA ARG A 40 -14.01 -15.36 6.68
C ARG A 40 -13.37 -15.30 8.06
N PHE A 41 -12.05 -15.06 8.10
CA PHE A 41 -11.38 -14.91 9.38
C PHE A 41 -11.91 -13.75 10.21
N LEU A 42 -12.15 -12.59 9.59
CA LEU A 42 -12.65 -11.43 10.34
C LEU A 42 -14.04 -11.74 10.92
N GLY A 43 -14.88 -12.46 10.17
CA GLY A 43 -16.17 -12.96 10.64
C GLY A 43 -16.05 -13.98 11.77
N ASP A 44 -15.05 -14.87 11.73
CA ASP A 44 -14.78 -15.86 12.80
C ASP A 44 -14.16 -15.21 14.07
N LEU A 45 -13.56 -14.02 13.95
CA LEU A 45 -12.89 -13.31 15.06
C LEU A 45 -13.81 -12.38 15.85
N LEU A 46 -15.10 -12.33 15.51
CA LEU A 46 -16.13 -11.60 16.25
C LEU A 46 -16.84 -12.54 17.26
N PRO A 47 -16.33 -12.73 18.50
CA PRO A 47 -17.06 -13.43 19.53
C PRO A 47 -18.23 -12.59 20.07
N ASP A 48 -19.32 -13.27 20.41
CA ASP A 48 -20.54 -12.72 21.03
C ASP A 48 -20.31 -12.05 22.42
N ASP A 49 -19.11 -12.14 22.99
CA ASP A 49 -18.82 -11.86 24.41
C ASP A 49 -18.15 -10.49 24.71
N PHE A 50 -18.08 -9.57 23.74
CA PHE A 50 -17.49 -8.25 23.99
C PHE A 50 -18.38 -7.34 24.88
N ASN A 51 -17.74 -6.69 25.86
CA ASN A 51 -18.36 -5.73 26.78
C ASN A 51 -18.84 -4.48 26.02
N GLU A 52 -19.98 -3.88 26.42
CA GLU A 52 -20.75 -2.89 25.65
C GLU A 52 -19.93 -1.68 25.14
N ALA A 53 -18.94 -1.22 25.91
CA ALA A 53 -18.05 -0.11 25.54
C ALA A 53 -16.94 -0.51 24.54
N GLU A 54 -16.40 -1.73 24.66
CA GLU A 54 -15.44 -2.27 23.68
C GLU A 54 -16.15 -2.73 22.40
N ARG A 55 -17.42 -3.13 22.52
CA ARG A 55 -18.33 -3.46 21.42
C ARG A 55 -18.51 -2.29 20.47
N MET A 56 -18.80 -1.08 20.97
CA MET A 56 -19.06 0.05 20.07
C MET A 56 -17.87 0.43 19.20
N HIS A 57 -16.64 0.38 19.73
CA HIS A 57 -15.45 0.76 18.95
C HIS A 57 -14.92 -0.36 18.06
N HIS A 58 -14.87 -1.61 18.55
CA HIS A 58 -14.38 -2.73 17.74
C HIS A 58 -15.38 -3.17 16.67
N PHE A 59 -16.68 -3.09 16.95
CA PHE A 59 -17.71 -3.48 16.00
C PHE A 59 -17.82 -2.48 14.85
N ASP A 60 -17.75 -1.17 15.12
CA ASP A 60 -17.75 -0.12 14.08
C ASP A 60 -16.56 -0.28 13.12
N VAL A 61 -15.36 -0.56 13.66
CA VAL A 61 -14.16 -0.83 12.86
C VAL A 61 -14.27 -2.17 12.11
N SER A 62 -14.81 -3.22 12.74
CA SER A 62 -14.90 -4.55 12.10
C SER A 62 -16.01 -4.63 11.05
N GLU A 63 -17.15 -3.96 11.27
CA GLU A 63 -18.24 -3.81 10.28
C GLU A 63 -17.71 -3.00 9.10
N SER A 64 -17.05 -1.87 9.34
CA SER A 64 -16.42 -1.08 8.27
C SER A 64 -15.37 -1.88 7.48
N LEU A 65 -14.58 -2.75 8.11
CA LEU A 65 -13.60 -3.60 7.42
C LEU A 65 -14.26 -4.75 6.65
N LEU A 66 -15.36 -5.32 7.16
CA LEU A 66 -16.14 -6.34 6.45
C LEU A 66 -16.85 -5.76 5.24
N ASP A 67 -17.48 -4.58 5.38
CA ASP A 67 -18.12 -3.88 4.28
C ASP A 67 -17.09 -3.47 3.22
N GLU A 68 -15.92 -3.00 3.65
CA GLU A 68 -14.82 -2.69 2.72
C GLU A 68 -14.32 -3.96 1.99
N LEU A 69 -14.15 -5.08 2.70
CA LEU A 69 -13.80 -6.36 2.08
C LEU A 69 -14.88 -6.88 1.14
N ASP A 70 -16.16 -6.74 1.50
CA ASP A 70 -17.29 -7.14 0.66
C ASP A 70 -17.32 -6.30 -0.62
N ALA A 71 -17.12 -4.98 -0.53
CA ALA A 71 -17.01 -4.12 -1.71
C ALA A 71 -15.85 -4.54 -2.64
N LEU A 72 -14.67 -4.85 -2.08
CA LEU A 72 -13.53 -5.33 -2.87
C LEU A 72 -13.79 -6.71 -3.49
N ILE A 73 -14.50 -7.60 -2.78
CA ILE A 73 -14.87 -8.93 -3.28
C ILE A 73 -15.91 -8.82 -4.40
N GLU A 74 -16.88 -7.90 -4.29
CA GLU A 74 -17.86 -7.64 -5.34
C GLU A 74 -17.20 -7.08 -6.60
N GLU A 75 -16.21 -6.20 -6.44
CA GLU A 75 -15.53 -5.55 -7.57
C GLU A 75 -14.45 -6.43 -8.23
N PHE A 76 -13.58 -7.07 -7.42
CA PHE A 76 -12.40 -7.79 -7.90
C PHE A 76 -12.53 -9.32 -7.82
N GLY A 77 -13.56 -9.82 -7.12
CA GLY A 77 -13.85 -11.23 -6.98
C GLY A 77 -13.28 -11.85 -5.69
N ALA A 78 -14.01 -12.86 -5.18
CA ALA A 78 -13.67 -13.58 -3.95
C ALA A 78 -12.29 -14.30 -4.00
N THR A 79 -11.82 -14.64 -5.19
CA THR A 79 -10.53 -15.32 -5.42
C THR A 79 -9.37 -14.35 -5.64
N ALA A 80 -9.61 -13.04 -5.56
CA ALA A 80 -8.55 -12.05 -5.68
C ALA A 80 -7.52 -12.21 -4.54
N LEU A 81 -6.25 -12.08 -4.87
CA LEU A 81 -5.15 -12.35 -3.94
C LEU A 81 -4.99 -11.15 -3.01
N ALA A 82 -4.97 -11.38 -1.70
CA ALA A 82 -4.78 -10.33 -0.69
C ALA A 82 -3.50 -9.52 -0.90
N VAL A 83 -2.45 -10.14 -1.48
CA VAL A 83 -1.17 -9.49 -1.77
C VAL A 83 -1.29 -8.31 -2.71
N ASP A 84 -2.23 -8.34 -3.66
CA ASP A 84 -2.47 -7.24 -4.59
C ASP A 84 -3.10 -6.01 -3.92
N PHE A 85 -3.73 -6.20 -2.76
CA PHE A 85 -4.41 -5.17 -1.97
C PHE A 85 -3.56 -4.72 -0.77
N ALA A 86 -2.61 -5.55 -0.35
CA ALA A 86 -1.69 -5.27 0.75
C ALA A 86 -0.41 -4.56 0.31
N GLN A 87 0.06 -4.84 -0.91
CA GLN A 87 1.21 -4.15 -1.48
C GLN A 87 0.81 -2.75 -1.92
N ALA A 88 1.12 -1.80 -1.06
CA ALA A 88 1.43 -0.45 -1.47
C ALA A 88 2.39 -0.48 -2.67
N SER A 89 1.94 -0.08 -3.85
CA SER A 89 2.85 0.16 -4.99
C SER A 89 2.93 1.66 -5.19
N ALA A 90 4.12 2.15 -5.52
CA ALA A 90 4.29 3.54 -5.91
C ALA A 90 3.53 3.81 -7.21
N SER A 91 2.94 5.00 -7.35
CA SER A 91 2.38 5.48 -8.62
C SER A 91 3.41 5.40 -9.75
N GLU A 92 2.97 5.43 -11.01
CA GLU A 92 3.89 5.49 -12.14
C GLU A 92 4.89 6.67 -12.01
N PRO A 93 4.46 7.90 -11.69
CA PRO A 93 5.41 9.01 -11.50
C PRO A 93 6.30 8.83 -10.27
N LEU A 94 5.78 8.29 -9.16
CA LEU A 94 6.61 8.00 -7.98
C LEU A 94 7.59 6.84 -8.24
N SER A 95 7.21 5.85 -9.02
CA SER A 95 8.07 4.75 -9.46
C SER A 95 9.23 5.28 -10.29
N ARG A 96 8.99 6.18 -11.25
CA ARG A 96 10.08 6.86 -11.98
C ARG A 96 11.03 7.62 -11.06
N ALA A 97 10.48 8.30 -10.05
CA ALA A 97 11.30 9.02 -9.08
C ALA A 97 12.14 8.06 -8.23
N ILE A 98 11.55 6.95 -7.77
CA ILE A 98 12.25 5.89 -7.05
C ILE A 98 13.33 5.27 -7.93
N GLU A 99 13.03 4.89 -9.18
CA GLU A 99 13.99 4.34 -10.14
C GLU A 99 15.17 5.27 -10.38
N THR A 100 14.93 6.59 -10.47
CA THR A 100 15.99 7.58 -10.63
C THR A 100 16.97 7.56 -9.45
N VAL A 101 16.46 7.37 -8.23
CA VAL A 101 17.28 7.31 -7.03
C VAL A 101 17.91 5.93 -6.82
N VAL A 102 17.22 4.85 -7.19
CA VAL A 102 17.69 3.46 -7.11
C VAL A 102 18.81 3.21 -8.12
N ASN A 103 18.69 3.73 -9.34
CA ASN A 103 19.71 3.61 -10.39
C ASN A 103 20.88 4.61 -10.23
N ASP A 104 20.94 5.37 -9.13
CA ASP A 104 22.08 6.26 -8.86
C ASP A 104 23.31 5.44 -8.46
N GLU A 105 24.23 5.27 -9.42
CA GLU A 105 25.47 4.50 -9.28
C GLU A 105 26.39 5.00 -8.14
N ASN A 106 26.16 6.22 -7.62
CA ASN A 106 26.96 6.79 -6.53
C ASN A 106 26.47 6.36 -5.14
N ARG A 107 25.35 5.64 -5.02
CA ARG A 107 24.83 5.19 -3.74
C ARG A 107 25.45 3.87 -3.28
N GLU A 108 25.88 3.84 -2.02
CA GLU A 108 26.43 2.64 -1.37
C GLU A 108 25.34 1.68 -0.83
N ASN A 109 24.12 2.18 -0.60
CA ASN A 109 23.01 1.40 -0.05
C ASN A 109 21.71 1.64 -0.84
N PRO A 110 20.80 0.64 -0.91
CA PRO A 110 19.48 0.81 -1.51
C PRO A 110 18.69 1.91 -0.79
N PRO A 111 17.99 2.79 -1.52
CA PRO A 111 17.27 3.90 -0.92
C PRO A 111 16.02 3.43 -0.18
N THR A 112 15.78 4.01 1.00
CA THR A 112 14.54 3.82 1.77
C THR A 112 13.49 4.88 1.40
N LEU A 113 12.24 4.70 1.82
CA LEU A 113 11.20 5.72 1.59
C LEU A 113 11.55 7.09 2.17
N ALA A 114 12.17 7.14 3.35
CA ALA A 114 12.69 8.39 3.89
C ALA A 114 13.73 9.03 2.96
N THR A 115 14.60 8.22 2.35
CA THR A 115 15.60 8.68 1.39
C THR A 115 14.95 9.29 0.14
N ILE A 116 13.88 8.68 -0.36
CA ILE A 116 13.12 9.21 -1.51
C ILE A 116 12.44 10.53 -1.15
N ARG A 117 11.80 10.61 0.03
CA ARG A 117 11.19 11.85 0.54
C ARG A 117 12.22 12.97 0.65
N ASP A 118 13.38 12.71 1.23
CA ASP A 118 14.45 13.71 1.35
C ASP A 118 14.96 14.16 -0.03
N ALA A 119 15.04 13.26 -1.01
CA ALA A 119 15.36 13.63 -2.39
C ALA A 119 14.27 14.50 -3.05
N LEU A 120 12.99 14.19 -2.83
CA LEU A 120 11.86 15.00 -3.29
C LEU A 120 11.89 16.40 -2.68
N LEU A 121 12.14 16.51 -1.37
CA LEU A 121 12.33 17.80 -0.68
C LEU A 121 13.56 18.58 -1.19
N ALA A 122 14.61 17.87 -1.62
CA ALA A 122 15.78 18.47 -2.27
C ALA A 122 15.53 18.90 -3.73
N GLY A 123 14.32 18.72 -4.25
CA GLY A 123 13.91 19.17 -5.58
C GLY A 123 13.99 18.10 -6.67
N LEU A 124 14.03 16.81 -6.32
CA LEU A 124 14.00 15.72 -7.29
C LEU A 124 12.77 15.82 -8.22
N GLY A 125 11.59 16.16 -7.70
CA GLY A 125 10.37 16.32 -8.50
C GLY A 125 10.55 17.37 -9.60
N ALA A 126 11.01 18.58 -9.24
CA ALA A 126 11.26 19.65 -10.21
C ALA A 126 12.35 19.28 -11.24
N ARG A 127 13.35 18.48 -10.84
CA ARG A 127 14.38 17.99 -11.76
C ARG A 127 13.80 17.02 -12.78
N LEU A 128 12.94 16.09 -12.35
CA LEU A 128 12.30 15.11 -13.24
C LEU A 128 11.34 15.77 -14.22
N VAL A 129 10.62 16.80 -13.78
CA VAL A 129 9.80 17.66 -14.67
C VAL A 129 10.69 18.37 -15.69
N GLY A 130 11.81 18.95 -15.25
CA GLY A 130 12.77 19.62 -16.14
C GLY A 130 13.45 18.69 -17.15
N ASP A 131 13.60 17.40 -16.81
CA ASP A 131 14.15 16.36 -17.70
C ASP A 131 13.10 15.81 -18.69
N GLY A 132 11.83 16.16 -18.50
CA GLY A 132 10.70 15.64 -19.29
C GLY A 132 10.30 14.22 -18.89
N ALA A 133 10.74 13.74 -17.73
CA ALA A 133 10.36 12.44 -17.18
C ALA A 133 9.00 12.46 -16.46
N LEU A 134 8.55 13.66 -16.05
CA LEU A 134 7.27 13.93 -15.40
C LEU A 134 6.62 15.19 -15.98
N GLU A 135 5.30 15.27 -15.87
CA GLU A 135 4.51 16.48 -16.13
C GLU A 135 4.55 17.43 -14.91
N ASP A 136 4.31 18.73 -15.15
CA ASP A 136 4.39 19.79 -14.13
C ASP A 136 3.50 19.50 -12.91
N ASP A 137 2.31 18.94 -13.15
CA ASP A 137 1.33 18.59 -12.11
C ASP A 137 1.67 17.28 -11.38
N GLU A 138 2.40 16.36 -12.01
CA GLU A 138 2.82 15.11 -11.36
C GLU A 138 3.83 15.37 -10.25
N GLY A 139 4.75 16.33 -10.45
CA GLY A 139 5.82 16.64 -9.49
C GLY A 139 5.31 17.07 -8.11
N ASP A 140 4.20 17.81 -8.06
CA ASP A 140 3.58 18.28 -6.81
C ASP A 140 2.85 17.15 -6.05
N THR A 141 2.48 16.06 -6.72
CA THR A 141 1.76 14.93 -6.12
C THR A 141 2.68 13.88 -5.47
N LEU A 142 3.97 13.89 -5.81
CA LEU A 142 4.93 12.89 -5.32
C LEU A 142 5.18 12.96 -3.81
N LEU A 143 5.26 14.19 -3.27
CA LEU A 143 5.55 14.40 -1.85
C LEU A 143 4.41 13.90 -0.94
N PRO A 144 3.12 14.26 -1.15
CA PRO A 144 2.05 13.72 -0.33
C PRO A 144 1.90 12.20 -0.50
N GLU A 145 2.20 11.64 -1.68
CA GLU A 145 2.14 10.20 -1.89
C GLU A 145 3.23 9.45 -1.08
N ILE A 146 4.49 9.90 -1.14
CA ILE A 146 5.57 9.25 -0.38
C ILE A 146 5.33 9.39 1.13
N GLU A 147 4.74 10.49 1.59
CA GLU A 147 4.36 10.67 2.99
C GLU A 147 3.31 9.62 3.40
N ALA A 148 2.26 9.42 2.60
CA ALA A 148 1.25 8.39 2.87
C ALA A 148 1.85 6.96 2.87
N LEU A 149 2.82 6.69 2.01
CA LEU A 149 3.54 5.41 1.98
C LEU A 149 4.43 5.22 3.21
N ILE A 150 5.12 6.26 3.67
CA ILE A 150 5.92 6.25 4.90
C ILE A 150 5.03 6.04 6.12
N GLU A 151 3.87 6.68 6.18
CA GLU A 151 2.91 6.48 7.28
C GLU A 151 2.39 5.04 7.32
N ARG A 152 2.23 4.39 6.15
CA ARG A 152 1.71 3.02 6.05
C ARG A 152 2.75 1.93 6.28
N LEU A 153 3.94 2.07 5.69
CA LEU A 153 4.97 1.02 5.66
C LEU A 153 6.13 1.28 6.61
N GLY A 154 6.33 2.55 6.98
CA GLY A 154 7.47 3.01 7.76
C GLY A 154 8.55 3.69 6.90
N PRO A 155 9.33 4.61 7.49
CA PRO A 155 10.38 5.35 6.78
C PRO A 155 11.56 4.48 6.32
N ASP A 156 11.79 3.35 6.99
CA ASP A 156 12.91 2.44 6.76
C ASP A 156 12.64 1.37 5.69
N THR A 157 11.42 1.32 5.13
CA THR A 157 11.09 0.41 4.03
C THR A 157 11.93 0.73 2.80
N LEU A 158 12.42 -0.30 2.12
CA LEU A 158 13.19 -0.16 0.89
C LEU A 158 12.28 0.31 -0.25
N ALA A 159 12.69 1.35 -0.96
CA ALA A 159 11.87 1.93 -2.02
C ALA A 159 11.80 1.01 -3.25
N GLU A 160 12.82 0.18 -3.48
CA GLU A 160 12.84 -0.82 -4.57
C GLU A 160 11.72 -1.86 -4.44
N GLU A 161 11.26 -2.16 -3.22
CA GLU A 161 10.15 -3.11 -3.01
C GLU A 161 8.80 -2.54 -3.46
N LEU A 162 8.71 -1.22 -3.65
CA LEU A 162 7.52 -0.56 -4.19
C LEU A 162 7.56 -0.44 -5.72
N LEU A 163 8.71 -0.72 -6.35
CA LEU A 163 8.84 -0.76 -7.79
C LEU A 163 8.21 -2.06 -8.31
N ARG A 164 7.20 -1.93 -9.17
CA ARG A 164 6.73 -3.07 -9.96
C ARG A 164 7.59 -3.21 -11.20
N TYR A 165 8.32 -4.32 -11.29
CA TYR A 165 8.83 -4.78 -12.58
C TYR A 165 7.64 -5.29 -13.40
N GLU A 166 7.25 -4.51 -14.42
CA GLU A 166 6.29 -4.95 -15.46
C GLU A 166 6.95 -5.78 -16.57
#